data_AF-A0A847BYZ5-F1
#
_entry.id   AF-A0A847BYZ5-F1
#
_cell.length_a   1.000
_cell.length_b   1.000
_cell.length_c   1.000
_cell.angle_alpha   90.00
_cell.angle_beta   90.00
_cell.angle_gamma   90.00
#
_symmetry.space_group_name_H-M   'P 1'
#
loop_
_entity.id
_entity.type
_entity.pdbx_description
1 polymer ?
#
loop_
_entity_poly.entity_id
_entity_poly.type
_entity_poly.pdbx_seq_one_letter_code
_entity_poly.pdbx_strand_id
1 'polypeptide(L)' 'KTIAARRIGLKILIFPEGNRKDFEELPDYLREGLEVHFAKEYDDVYKVAFAKARGAKTKKPLTKKNGPDNFLKL' A
#
# COMPACT_ATOMS: atom_id res chain seq x y z
N LYS A 1 4.16 7.94 -13.34
CA LYS A 1 3.27 6.76 -13.53
C LYS A 1 1.88 6.97 -12.89
N THR A 2 1.81 7.56 -11.70
CA THR A 2 0.56 7.79 -10.93
C THR A 2 -0.48 8.69 -11.62
N ILE A 3 -0.06 9.74 -12.33
CA ILE A 3 -0.98 10.65 -13.05
C ILE A 3 -1.79 9.92 -14.13
N ALA A 4 -1.15 9.02 -14.89
CA ALA A 4 -1.82 8.24 -15.91
C ALA A 4 -2.82 7.25 -15.29
N ALA A 5 -2.42 6.55 -14.22
CA ALA A 5 -3.28 5.59 -13.54
C ALA A 5 -4.59 6.21 -13.02
N ARG A 6 -4.53 7.43 -12.49
CA ARG A 6 -5.72 8.16 -12.05
C ARG A 6 -6.64 8.57 -13.20
N ARG A 7 -6.08 9.03 -14.33
CA ARG A 7 -6.88 9.40 -15.52
C ARG A 7 -7.66 8.21 -16.10
N ILE A 8 -7.15 6.99 -15.92
CA ILE A 8 -7.74 5.75 -16.44
C ILE A 8 -8.60 5.04 -15.36
N GLY A 9 -8.69 5.60 -14.15
CA GLY A 9 -9.48 5.04 -13.05
C GLY A 9 -8.94 3.74 -12.46
N LEU A 10 -7.62 3.50 -12.55
CA LEU A 10 -7.01 2.34 -11.92
C LEU A 10 -7.12 2.46 -10.40
N LYS A 11 -7.67 1.42 -9.76
CA LYS A 11 -7.87 1.38 -8.30
C LYS A 11 -6.67 0.83 -7.54
N ILE A 12 -5.86 -0.01 -8.19
CA ILE A 12 -4.74 -0.74 -7.58
C ILE A 12 -3.46 -0.46 -8.38
N LEU A 13 -2.40 -0.08 -7.68
CA LEU A 13 -1.06 0.15 -8.22
C LEU A 13 -0.02 -0.69 -7.48
N ILE A 14 0.91 -1.28 -8.21
CA ILE A 14 2.04 -2.02 -7.64
C ILE A 14 3.31 -1.28 -8.06
N PHE A 15 4.09 -0.82 -7.09
CA PHE A 15 5.38 -0.15 -7.29
C PHE A 15 6.52 -1.02 -6.76
N PRO A 16 7.73 -0.92 -7.33
CA PRO A 16 8.92 -1.49 -6.70
C PRO A 16 9.23 -0.73 -5.41
N GLU A 17 9.82 -1.40 -4.42
CA GLU A 17 10.15 -0.79 -3.12
C GLU A 17 11.02 0.47 -3.25
N GLY A 18 11.94 0.50 -4.23
CA GLY A 18 12.77 1.68 -4.50
C GLY A 18 11.98 2.94 -4.85
N ASN A 19 10.73 2.81 -5.31
CA ASN A 19 9.86 3.94 -5.63
C ASN A 19 8.95 4.38 -4.47
N ARG A 20 9.11 3.80 -3.28
CA ARG A 20 8.30 4.16 -2.11
C ARG A 20 8.45 5.63 -1.75
N LYS A 21 9.68 6.13 -1.72
CA LYS A 21 9.98 7.51 -1.36
C LYS A 21 9.36 8.51 -2.34
N ASP A 22 9.49 8.25 -3.65
CA ASP A 22 8.87 9.08 -4.68
C ASP A 22 7.34 9.13 -4.56
N PHE A 23 6.73 8.01 -4.15
CA PHE A 23 5.28 7.93 -3.98
C PHE A 23 4.80 8.67 -2.72
N GLU A 24 5.55 8.58 -1.62
CA GLU A 24 5.27 9.30 -0.38
C GLU A 24 5.39 10.83 -0.56
N GLU A 25 6.26 11.29 -1.46
CA GLU A 25 6.39 12.71 -1.84
C GLU A 25 5.25 13.21 -2.73
N LEU A 26 4.40 12.32 -3.28
CA LEU A 26 3.27 12.76 -4.09
C LEU A 26 2.23 13.47 -3.20
N PRO A 27 1.62 14.55 -3.70
CA PRO A 27 0.57 15.25 -2.97
C PRO A 27 -0.66 14.37 -2.74
N ASP A 28 -1.34 14.55 -1.60
CA ASP A 28 -2.40 13.65 -1.11
C ASP A 28 -3.53 13.45 -2.10
N TYR A 29 -3.87 14.47 -2.90
CA TYR A 29 -4.89 14.34 -3.94
C TYR A 29 -4.56 13.21 -4.92
N LEU A 30 -3.29 12.93 -5.22
CA LEU A 30 -2.87 11.82 -6.08
C LEU A 30 -2.84 10.47 -5.38
N ARG A 31 -2.76 10.44 -4.04
CA ARG A 31 -2.77 9.21 -3.23
C ARG A 31 -4.20 8.79 -2.86
N GLU A 32 -5.11 9.75 -2.79
CA GLU A 32 -6.50 9.52 -2.41
C GLU A 32 -7.23 8.63 -3.44
N GLY A 33 -7.87 7.56 -2.94
CA GLY A 33 -8.62 6.61 -3.78
C GLY A 33 -7.79 5.59 -4.56
N LEU A 34 -6.46 5.56 -4.36
CA LEU A 34 -5.56 4.56 -4.96
C LEU A 34 -5.05 3.59 -3.90
N GLU A 35 -5.22 2.29 -4.13
CA GLU A 35 -4.62 1.24 -3.31
C GLU A 35 -3.23 0.93 -3.85
N VAL A 36 -2.19 1.23 -3.07
CA VAL A 36 -0.80 1.10 -3.52
C VAL A 36 -0.07 0.02 -2.73
N HIS A 37 0.53 -0.90 -3.47
CA HIS A 37 1.35 -2.00 -2.95
C HIS A 37 2.79 -1.82 -3.39
N PHE A 38 3.74 -2.05 -2.47
CA PHE A 38 5.16 -2.03 -2.78
C PHE A 38 5.72 -3.45 -2.80
N ALA A 39 6.33 -3.84 -3.91
CA ALA A 39 6.91 -5.16 -4.13
C ALA A 39 8.45 -5.06 -4.15
N LYS A 40 9.13 -6.01 -3.50
CA LYS A 40 10.60 -6.14 -3.60
C LYS A 40 10.97 -7.16 -4.67
N GLU A 41 10.19 -8.23 -4.76
CA GLU A 41 10.42 -9.34 -5.69
C GLU A 41 9.19 -9.65 -6.53
N TYR A 42 9.36 -10.42 -7.60
CA TYR A 42 8.26 -10.81 -8.49
C TYR A 42 7.14 -11.55 -7.75
N ASP A 43 7.48 -12.34 -6.74
CA ASP A 43 6.52 -13.11 -5.95
C ASP A 43 5.51 -12.20 -5.22
N ASP A 44 5.94 -11.03 -4.75
CA ASP A 44 5.07 -10.02 -4.15
C ASP A 44 4.05 -9.48 -5.16
N VAL A 45 4.51 -9.22 -6.39
CA VAL A 45 3.65 -8.77 -7.50
C VAL A 45 2.61 -9.85 -7.83
N TYR A 46 3.05 -11.10 -7.94
CA TYR A 46 2.18 -12.24 -8.25
C TYR A 46 1.10 -12.43 -7.17
N LYS A 47 1.48 -12.35 -5.89
CA LYS A 47 0.53 -12.43 -4.77
C LYS A 47 -0.54 -11.35 -4.86
N VAL A 48 -0.16 -10.09 -5.08
CA VAL A 48 -1.13 -8.97 -5.11
C VAL A 48 -2.01 -9.02 -6.36
N ALA A 49 -1.43 -9.25 -7.53
CA ALA A 49 -2.17 -9.26 -8.80
C ALA A 49 -3.20 -10.40 -8.87
N PHE A 50 -2.91 -11.55 -8.24
CA PHE A 50 -3.76 -12.74 -8.29
C PHE A 50 -4.45 -13.09 -6.97
N ALA A 51 -4.33 -12.23 -5.93
CA ALA A 51 -4.97 -12.44 -4.62
C ALA A 51 -6.50 -12.62 -4.71
N LYS A 52 -7.15 -12.01 -5.69
CA LYS A 52 -8.61 -12.09 -5.86
C LYS A 52 -9.06 -13.35 -6.61
N ALA A 53 -8.19 -13.97 -7.41
CA ALA A 53 -8.49 -15.19 -8.17
C ALA A 53 -8.51 -16.44 -7.27
N ARG A 54 -7.84 -16.38 -6.11
CA ARG A 54 -7.97 -17.36 -5.03
C ARG A 54 -8.82 -16.71 -3.94
N GLY A 55 -10.09 -17.07 -3.80
CA GLY A 55 -10.92 -16.52 -2.71
C GLY A 55 -10.32 -16.84 -1.33
N ALA A 56 -9.45 -15.98 -0.78
CA ALA A 56 -8.84 -16.22 0.53
C ALA A 56 -8.25 -14.96 1.20
N LYS A 57 -8.94 -14.56 2.26
CA LYS A 57 -8.49 -13.97 3.54
C LYS A 57 -7.56 -12.74 3.50
N THR A 58 -8.19 -11.59 3.72
CA THR A 58 -7.61 -10.34 4.20
C THR A 58 -6.74 -10.54 5.46
N LYS A 59 -5.42 -10.59 5.29
CA LYS A 59 -4.48 -10.33 6.38
C LYS A 59 -4.37 -8.81 6.50
N LYS A 60 -5.12 -8.23 7.44
CA LYS A 60 -5.06 -6.81 7.83
C LYS A 60 -3.59 -6.42 8.08
N PRO A 61 -3.06 -5.36 7.44
CA PRO A 61 -1.68 -4.95 7.66
C PRO A 61 -1.48 -4.53 9.12
N LEU A 62 -0.35 -4.98 9.68
CA LEU A 62 0.10 -4.70 11.04
C LEU A 62 0.34 -3.19 11.19
N THR A 63 -0.62 -2.47 11.78
CA THR A 63 -0.38 -1.13 12.30
C THR A 63 0.57 -1.25 13.48
N LYS A 64 1.86 -0.92 13.32
CA LYS A 64 2.72 -0.62 14.48
C LYS A 64 2.20 0.67 15.10
N LYS A 65 1.31 0.54 16.09
CA LYS A 65 0.97 1.61 17.02
C LYS A 65 2.13 1.72 18.01
N ASN A 66 3.14 2.52 17.68
CA ASN A 66 4.10 2.98 18.68
C ASN A 66 3.57 4.29 19.26
N GLY A 67 2.72 4.19 20.28
CA GLY A 67 2.41 5.29 21.19
C GLY A 67 2.88 4.89 22.59
N PRO A 68 3.65 5.72 23.32
CA PRO A 68 3.99 5.45 24.71
C PRO A 68 2.78 5.79 25.60
N ASP A 69 1.89 4.82 25.80
CA ASP A 69 0.82 4.90 26.78
C ASP A 69 1.42 4.55 28.17
N ASN A 70 2.15 5.50 28.78
CA ASN A 70 2.60 5.39 30.18
C ASN A 70 1.39 5.58 31.11
N PHE A 71 0.70 4.48 31.38
CA PHE A 71 -0.38 4.38 32.35
C PHE A 71 0.21 4.34 33.77
N LEU A 72 -0.16 5.33 34.58
CA LEU A 72 -0.43 5.27 36.02
C LEU A 72 0.31 4.16 36.80
N LYS A 73 1.42 4.54 37.45
CA LYS A 73 1.86 3.87 38.67
C LYS A 73 1.17 4.59 39.83
N LEU A 74 0.64 3.79 40.76
CA LEU A 74 -0.14 4.14 41.96
C LEU A 74 0.30 5.41 42.68
#